data_AF-A0AAX2H2R2-F1
#
_entry.id   AF-A0AAX2H2R2-F1
#
_cell.length_a   1.000
_cell.length_b   1.000
_cell.length_c   1.000
_cell.angle_alpha   90.00
_cell.angle_beta   90.00
_cell.angle_gamma   90.00
#
_symmetry.space_group_name_H-M   'P 1'
#
loop_
_entity.id
_entity.type
_entity.pdbx_description
1 polymer ?
#
loop_
_entity_poly.entity_id
_entity_poly.type
_entity_poly.pdbx_seq_one_letter_code
_entity_poly.pdbx_strand_id
1 'polypeptide(L)'
;MVILWAGYAFSHDYNQPRGHRHAIEDLRENLRTGSPGIDGNGDLQPSTCWTCKGPDVPRLMQELGVREYYSKKWSDFGSEVVNTIGCGDCHNAKTMNLTITRPALKEAFAAMGQDINKQSHQEMRNLVCAQCHVEYYFDKKKYEGAAYLTFPWKNGLTLEDAEKYYDDIEYYDYINPLSKAKILKAQHPDYEIYKTSVHAKRGVSCADCHMPYKTEGGQKFTDHHIGSPLTNIENSCFVCHREKTDDLVSDVHERQKKVKESTAQLARQTAIAHIEAKKAWEVGATEAEMEPILKAIRRAQWRWDYSVASHGASFHSPVEVQRLAAAGLGFAREARLGLARVLAKHGYNQEVPLPEFKKDVLQKYIGLDIPKERAQKKEFMEKIVPQWIKKAKEREAKMDVKQITMK
;
A
#
# COMPACT_ATOMS: atom_id res chain seq x y z
N MET A 1 14.41 2.07 3.84
CA MET A 1 13.07 1.57 4.26
C MET A 1 12.98 1.41 5.77
N VAL A 2 13.72 0.49 6.41
CA VAL A 2 13.62 0.24 7.87
C VAL A 2 13.69 1.53 8.72
N ILE A 3 14.67 2.41 8.48
CA ILE A 3 14.81 3.70 9.19
C ILE A 3 13.64 4.65 8.93
N LEU A 4 13.16 4.72 7.68
CA LEU A 4 12.06 5.60 7.27
C LEU A 4 10.78 5.19 8.01
N TRP A 5 10.51 3.89 8.07
CA TRP A 5 9.35 3.31 8.76
C TRP A 5 9.59 2.93 10.22
N ALA A 6 10.64 3.43 10.85
CA ALA A 6 10.90 3.15 12.26
C ALA A 6 9.69 3.56 13.12
N GLY A 7 9.30 2.70 14.07
CA GLY A 7 8.10 2.90 14.89
C GLY A 7 6.78 2.57 14.18
N TYR A 8 6.82 1.92 13.02
CA TYR A 8 5.64 1.52 12.26
C TYR A 8 5.74 0.08 11.77
N ALA A 9 4.62 -0.59 11.56
CA ALA A 9 4.58 -2.03 11.26
C ALA A 9 5.45 -2.42 10.03
N PHE A 10 5.60 -1.52 9.06
CA PHE A 10 6.42 -1.75 7.87
C PHE A 10 7.94 -1.85 8.14
N SER A 11 8.46 -1.41 9.29
CA SER A 11 9.86 -1.69 9.66
C SER A 11 10.10 -3.13 10.08
N HIS A 12 9.05 -3.86 10.47
CA HIS A 12 9.12 -5.27 10.85
C HIS A 12 9.16 -6.16 9.61
N ASP A 13 8.22 -5.96 8.69
CA ASP A 13 8.14 -6.76 7.48
C ASP A 13 7.44 -6.04 6.31
N TYR A 14 8.06 -6.14 5.14
CA TYR A 14 7.56 -5.60 3.87
C TYR A 14 8.16 -6.41 2.72
N ASN A 15 7.28 -6.98 1.91
CA ASN A 15 7.63 -7.83 0.77
C ASN A 15 6.93 -7.27 -0.48
N GLN A 16 7.50 -7.57 -1.65
CA GLN A 16 6.86 -7.23 -2.92
C GLN A 16 5.56 -8.04 -3.10
N PRO A 17 4.56 -7.49 -3.80
CA PRO A 17 3.33 -8.22 -4.08
C PRO A 17 3.62 -9.45 -4.94
N ARG A 18 2.85 -10.53 -4.71
CA ARG A 18 2.77 -11.71 -5.57
C ARG A 18 1.32 -11.94 -6.01
N GLY A 19 1.04 -13.07 -6.65
CA GLY A 19 -0.28 -13.34 -7.24
C GLY A 19 -1.43 -13.27 -6.22
N HIS A 20 -2.60 -12.82 -6.69
CA HIS A 20 -3.83 -12.66 -5.89
C HIS A 20 -4.23 -13.88 -5.05
N ARG A 21 -3.83 -15.09 -5.46
CA ARG A 21 -4.05 -16.33 -4.71
C ARG A 21 -3.45 -16.30 -3.29
N HIS A 22 -2.39 -15.53 -3.08
CA HIS A 22 -1.65 -15.49 -1.83
C HIS A 22 -2.08 -14.35 -0.89
N ALA A 23 -3.08 -13.54 -1.25
CA ALA A 23 -3.41 -12.33 -0.49
C ALA A 23 -3.74 -12.62 0.99
N ILE A 24 -4.46 -13.70 1.26
CA ILE A 24 -4.80 -14.14 2.64
C ILE A 24 -3.61 -14.78 3.34
N GLU A 25 -2.84 -15.61 2.64
CA GLU A 25 -1.61 -16.24 3.13
C GLU A 25 -0.60 -15.17 3.58
N ASP A 26 -0.27 -14.23 2.69
CA ASP A 26 0.64 -13.13 2.95
C ASP A 26 0.16 -12.25 4.11
N LEU A 27 -1.15 -12.00 4.20
CA LEU A 27 -1.70 -11.21 5.31
C LEU A 27 -1.52 -11.93 6.65
N ARG A 28 -1.70 -13.24 6.67
CA ARG A 28 -1.54 -14.08 7.87
C ARG A 28 -0.09 -14.29 8.24
N GLU A 29 0.83 -14.36 7.30
CA GLU A 29 2.24 -14.68 7.53
C GLU A 29 3.13 -13.48 7.85
N ASN A 30 2.79 -12.28 7.35
CA ASN A 30 3.63 -11.11 7.59
C ASN A 30 3.65 -10.71 9.08
N LEU A 31 4.76 -10.10 9.51
CA LEU A 31 4.92 -9.65 10.90
C LEU A 31 4.04 -8.43 11.25
N ARG A 32 3.50 -7.71 10.26
CA ARG A 32 2.71 -6.49 10.50
C ARG A 32 1.39 -6.76 11.23
N THR A 33 0.80 -7.94 11.03
CA THR A 33 -0.40 -8.38 11.75
C THR A 33 -0.13 -8.92 13.15
N GLY A 34 1.15 -9.11 13.51
CA GLY A 34 1.55 -9.69 14.79
C GLY A 34 1.12 -11.15 14.94
N SER A 35 1.02 -11.60 16.18
CA SER A 35 0.76 -13.00 16.54
C SER A 35 -0.29 -13.08 17.67
N PRO A 36 -1.52 -12.60 17.43
CA PRO A 36 -2.54 -12.51 18.48
C PRO A 36 -2.85 -13.91 19.06
N GLY A 37 -2.89 -13.99 20.39
CA GLY A 37 -3.10 -15.24 21.12
C GLY A 37 -1.82 -16.04 21.44
N ILE A 38 -0.65 -15.60 20.98
CA ILE A 38 0.65 -16.18 21.36
C ILE A 38 1.32 -15.29 22.42
N ASP A 39 1.82 -15.88 23.50
CA ASP A 39 2.49 -15.16 24.61
C ASP A 39 1.70 -13.97 25.19
N GLY A 40 0.36 -14.05 25.16
CA GLY A 40 -0.51 -12.95 25.61
C GLY A 40 -0.56 -11.75 24.65
N ASN A 41 0.02 -11.86 23.45
CA ASN A 41 -0.06 -10.82 22.43
C ASN A 41 -1.51 -10.58 21.99
N GLY A 42 -1.89 -9.30 21.88
CA GLY A 42 -3.15 -8.87 21.27
C GLY A 42 -3.00 -8.52 19.79
N ASP A 43 -4.08 -8.03 19.19
CA ASP A 43 -4.07 -7.52 17.82
C ASP A 43 -3.27 -6.22 17.70
N LEU A 44 -2.41 -6.17 16.69
CA LEU A 44 -1.73 -4.95 16.25
C LEU A 44 -2.51 -4.20 15.16
N GLN A 45 -3.42 -4.91 14.46
CA GLN A 45 -4.11 -4.41 13.28
C GLN A 45 -5.63 -4.49 13.44
N PRO A 46 -6.39 -3.54 12.87
CA PRO A 46 -7.84 -3.61 12.82
C PRO A 46 -8.31 -4.61 11.75
N SER A 47 -9.60 -4.94 11.78
CA SER A 47 -10.27 -5.72 10.73
C SER A 47 -10.10 -5.13 9.33
N THR A 48 -9.89 -3.81 9.24
CA THR A 48 -9.67 -3.06 8.00
C THR A 48 -8.56 -3.66 7.13
N CYS A 49 -7.55 -4.31 7.71
CA CYS A 49 -6.49 -4.99 6.97
C CYS A 49 -6.99 -6.12 6.05
N TRP A 50 -8.17 -6.71 6.32
CA TRP A 50 -8.80 -7.70 5.46
C TRP A 50 -9.45 -7.12 4.21
N THR A 51 -9.80 -5.82 4.20
CA THR A 51 -10.74 -5.21 3.25
C THR A 51 -10.41 -5.50 1.77
N CYS A 52 -9.12 -5.49 1.45
CA CYS A 52 -8.61 -5.65 0.09
C CYS A 52 -8.03 -7.05 -0.19
N LYS A 53 -8.51 -8.09 0.50
CA LYS A 53 -7.89 -9.43 0.47
C LYS A 53 -8.80 -10.59 0.03
N GLY A 54 -10.10 -10.36 -0.09
CA GLY A 54 -11.00 -11.37 -0.64
C GLY A 54 -12.50 -11.08 -0.52
N PRO A 55 -13.34 -11.96 -1.11
CA PRO A 55 -14.78 -11.76 -1.28
C PRO A 55 -15.59 -12.02 0.00
N ASP A 56 -14.98 -12.56 1.05
CA ASP A 56 -15.61 -12.64 2.38
C ASP A 56 -15.87 -11.25 2.98
N VAL A 57 -15.11 -10.23 2.57
CA VAL A 57 -15.26 -8.86 3.06
C VAL A 57 -16.64 -8.27 2.73
N PRO A 58 -17.09 -8.21 1.46
CA PRO A 58 -18.40 -7.65 1.14
C PRO A 58 -19.53 -8.48 1.74
N ARG A 59 -19.36 -9.80 1.88
CA ARG A 59 -20.29 -10.66 2.63
C ARG A 59 -20.41 -10.20 4.09
N LEU A 60 -19.30 -10.06 4.81
CA LEU A 60 -19.30 -9.60 6.20
C LEU A 60 -19.84 -8.17 6.35
N MET A 61 -19.52 -7.27 5.43
CA MET A 61 -20.08 -5.91 5.44
C MET A 61 -21.60 -5.92 5.21
N GLN A 62 -22.12 -6.87 4.43
CA GLN A 62 -23.56 -7.04 4.23
C GLN A 62 -24.24 -7.66 5.47
N GLU A 63 -23.62 -8.64 6.10
CA GLU A 63 -24.16 -9.35 7.28
C GLU A 63 -24.11 -8.50 8.55
N LEU A 64 -23.00 -7.79 8.79
CA LEU A 64 -22.75 -7.03 10.03
C LEU A 64 -23.07 -5.55 9.90
N GLY A 65 -23.04 -5.02 8.67
CA GLY A 65 -22.99 -3.58 8.41
C GLY A 65 -21.55 -3.05 8.31
N VAL A 66 -21.36 -2.06 7.43
CA VAL A 66 -20.02 -1.51 7.10
C VAL A 66 -19.30 -0.93 8.32
N ARG A 67 -20.02 -0.18 9.16
CA ARG A 67 -19.44 0.42 10.39
C ARG A 67 -18.97 -0.66 11.36
N GLU A 68 -19.79 -1.68 11.59
CA GLU A 68 -19.47 -2.74 12.55
C GLU A 68 -18.35 -3.63 12.04
N TYR A 69 -18.23 -3.84 10.73
CA TYR A 69 -17.07 -4.49 10.15
C TYR A 69 -15.77 -3.77 10.57
N TYR A 70 -15.71 -2.44 10.45
CA TYR A 70 -14.50 -1.66 10.78
C TYR A 70 -14.25 -1.42 12.28
N SER A 71 -15.17 -1.82 13.17
CA SER A 71 -14.99 -1.75 14.63
C SER A 71 -14.26 -2.97 15.20
N LYS A 72 -14.13 -4.04 14.42
CA LYS A 72 -13.48 -5.30 14.83
C LYS A 72 -11.96 -5.25 14.75
N LYS A 73 -11.33 -6.18 15.47
CA LYS A 73 -9.89 -6.46 15.37
C LYS A 73 -9.60 -7.35 14.17
N TRP A 74 -8.34 -7.44 13.76
CA TRP A 74 -7.93 -8.32 12.68
C TRP A 74 -8.23 -9.80 12.99
N SER A 75 -7.91 -10.26 14.21
CA SER A 75 -8.11 -11.65 14.62
C SER A 75 -9.58 -12.07 14.73
N ASP A 76 -10.51 -11.13 14.98
CA ASP A 76 -11.95 -11.40 15.08
C ASP A 76 -12.52 -12.04 13.81
N PHE A 77 -11.94 -11.72 12.65
CA PHE A 77 -12.34 -12.26 11.35
C PHE A 77 -11.41 -13.35 10.82
N GLY A 78 -10.48 -13.86 11.63
CA GLY A 78 -9.53 -14.87 11.21
C GLY A 78 -10.17 -16.15 10.67
N SER A 79 -11.29 -16.58 11.26
CA SER A 79 -12.11 -17.70 10.77
C SER A 79 -13.15 -17.29 9.73
N GLU A 80 -13.43 -16.00 9.56
CA GLU A 80 -14.46 -15.51 8.64
C GLU A 80 -13.91 -15.17 7.25
N VAL A 81 -12.73 -14.57 7.18
CA VAL A 81 -12.08 -14.18 5.93
C VAL A 81 -11.04 -15.25 5.57
N VAL A 82 -11.44 -16.20 4.72
CA VAL A 82 -10.62 -17.36 4.34
C VAL A 82 -10.46 -17.51 2.83
N ASN A 83 -11.33 -16.89 2.05
CA ASN A 83 -11.28 -16.88 0.60
C ASN A 83 -10.42 -15.69 0.15
N THR A 84 -9.43 -15.97 -0.70
CA THR A 84 -8.59 -14.93 -1.31
C THR A 84 -9.33 -14.19 -2.41
N ILE A 85 -8.73 -13.11 -2.92
CA ILE A 85 -9.28 -12.26 -4.00
C ILE A 85 -9.90 -13.13 -5.11
N GLY A 86 -11.17 -12.88 -5.41
CA GLY A 86 -11.97 -13.73 -6.30
C GLY A 86 -13.14 -13.01 -6.97
N CYS A 87 -14.01 -13.78 -7.61
CA CYS A 87 -15.09 -13.27 -8.47
C CYS A 87 -15.96 -12.22 -7.76
N GLY A 88 -16.33 -12.50 -6.50
CA GLY A 88 -17.20 -11.63 -5.70
C GLY A 88 -16.59 -10.29 -5.30
N ASP A 89 -15.31 -10.04 -5.58
CA ASP A 89 -14.71 -8.72 -5.37
C ASP A 89 -15.00 -7.75 -6.52
N CYS A 90 -15.14 -8.28 -7.74
CA CYS A 90 -15.20 -7.48 -8.97
C CYS A 90 -16.48 -7.69 -9.78
N HIS A 91 -17.20 -8.80 -9.59
CA HIS A 91 -18.38 -9.16 -10.38
C HIS A 91 -19.64 -9.29 -9.54
N ASN A 92 -20.76 -8.84 -10.10
CA ASN A 92 -22.08 -9.11 -9.56
C ASN A 92 -22.41 -10.61 -9.76
N ALA A 93 -22.70 -11.32 -8.66
CA ALA A 93 -22.91 -12.78 -8.71
C ALA A 93 -24.10 -13.25 -9.56
N LYS A 94 -25.03 -12.37 -9.94
CA LYS A 94 -26.21 -12.72 -10.77
C LYS A 94 -26.01 -12.38 -12.24
N THR A 95 -25.41 -11.23 -12.53
CA THR A 95 -25.29 -10.69 -13.89
C THR A 95 -23.89 -10.84 -14.48
N MET A 96 -22.90 -11.15 -13.64
CA MET A 96 -21.47 -11.15 -13.96
C MET A 96 -20.93 -9.79 -14.44
N ASN A 97 -21.72 -8.71 -14.35
CA ASN A 97 -21.27 -7.36 -14.65
C ASN A 97 -20.21 -6.90 -13.63
N LEU A 98 -19.26 -6.08 -14.09
CA LEU A 98 -18.30 -5.41 -13.21
C LEU A 98 -19.06 -4.58 -12.18
N THR A 99 -18.67 -4.68 -10.91
CA THR A 99 -19.34 -4.00 -9.80
C THR A 99 -18.33 -3.53 -8.75
N ILE A 100 -18.63 -2.42 -8.12
CA ILE A 100 -17.87 -1.91 -6.98
C ILE A 100 -18.52 -2.42 -5.70
N THR A 101 -17.77 -3.26 -4.98
CA THR A 101 -18.16 -3.94 -3.75
C THR A 101 -17.61 -3.24 -2.50
N ARG A 102 -16.57 -2.42 -2.64
CA ARG A 102 -15.96 -1.67 -1.53
C ARG A 102 -16.57 -0.27 -1.39
N PRO A 103 -17.21 0.06 -0.24
CA PRO A 103 -17.83 1.37 -0.03
C PRO A 103 -16.84 2.54 -0.14
N ALA A 104 -15.61 2.36 0.35
CA ALA A 104 -14.58 3.40 0.37
C ALA A 104 -14.35 4.06 -1.00
N LEU A 105 -14.36 3.28 -2.08
CA LEU A 105 -14.20 3.83 -3.44
C LEU A 105 -15.39 4.68 -3.87
N LYS A 106 -16.63 4.25 -3.56
CA LYS A 106 -17.83 5.02 -3.87
C LYS A 106 -17.84 6.34 -3.09
N GLU A 107 -17.46 6.28 -1.82
CA GLU A 107 -17.36 7.45 -0.94
C GLU A 107 -16.26 8.41 -1.38
N ALA A 108 -15.12 7.91 -1.87
CA ALA A 108 -14.05 8.73 -2.40
C ALA A 108 -14.48 9.51 -3.65
N PHE A 109 -15.21 8.87 -4.57
CA PHE A 109 -15.84 9.56 -5.72
C PHE A 109 -16.84 10.62 -5.26
N ALA A 110 -17.71 10.30 -4.30
CA ALA A 110 -18.67 11.26 -3.76
C ALA A 110 -17.96 12.45 -3.09
N ALA A 111 -16.85 12.22 -2.38
CA ALA A 111 -16.05 13.28 -1.76
C ALA A 111 -15.41 14.23 -2.78
N MET A 112 -15.14 13.75 -4.00
CA MET A 112 -14.72 14.57 -5.15
C MET A 112 -15.89 15.23 -5.89
N GLY A 113 -17.14 15.05 -5.45
CA GLY A 113 -18.33 15.53 -6.15
C GLY A 113 -18.66 14.74 -7.42
N GLN A 114 -18.19 13.49 -7.53
CA GLN A 114 -18.37 12.63 -8.69
C GLN A 114 -19.29 11.44 -8.39
N ASP A 115 -20.06 11.01 -9.39
CA ASP A 115 -20.88 9.80 -9.32
C ASP A 115 -20.15 8.64 -9.98
N ILE A 116 -19.77 7.65 -9.18
CA ILE A 116 -19.08 6.44 -9.66
C ILE A 116 -19.95 5.57 -10.58
N ASN A 117 -21.28 5.71 -10.55
CA ASN A 117 -22.18 4.92 -11.39
C ASN A 117 -22.32 5.49 -12.81
N LYS A 118 -21.82 6.71 -13.06
CA LYS A 118 -21.83 7.35 -14.38
C LYS A 118 -20.56 7.08 -15.19
N GLN A 119 -19.69 6.20 -14.70
CA GLN A 119 -18.42 5.89 -15.33
C GLN A 119 -18.63 4.95 -16.52
N SER A 120 -17.81 5.13 -17.57
CA SER A 120 -17.87 4.28 -18.75
C SER A 120 -17.46 2.84 -18.42
N HIS A 121 -17.81 1.89 -19.29
CA HIS A 121 -17.32 0.51 -19.16
C HIS A 121 -15.79 0.44 -19.15
N GLN A 122 -15.12 1.28 -19.96
CA GLN A 122 -13.66 1.35 -20.00
C GLN A 122 -13.07 1.86 -18.68
N GLU A 123 -13.73 2.81 -18.02
CA GLU A 123 -13.28 3.25 -16.69
C GLU A 123 -13.59 2.20 -15.61
N MET A 124 -14.70 1.47 -15.71
CA MET A 124 -15.00 0.36 -14.82
C MET A 124 -13.92 -0.74 -14.84
N ARG A 125 -13.24 -0.94 -15.98
CA ARG A 125 -12.06 -1.83 -16.11
C ARG A 125 -10.82 -1.34 -15.33
N ASN A 126 -10.81 -0.08 -14.89
CA ASN A 126 -9.85 0.45 -13.92
C ASN A 126 -10.41 0.38 -12.50
N LEU A 127 -11.67 0.74 -12.32
CA LEU A 127 -12.26 0.94 -10.98
C LEU A 127 -12.40 -0.35 -10.18
N VAL A 128 -12.59 -1.50 -10.83
CA VAL A 128 -12.55 -2.79 -10.12
C VAL A 128 -11.20 -3.06 -9.48
N CYS A 129 -10.10 -2.57 -10.06
CA CYS A 129 -8.76 -2.60 -9.48
C CYS A 129 -8.60 -1.54 -8.37
N ALA A 130 -9.12 -0.33 -8.61
CA ALA A 130 -9.06 0.81 -7.69
C ALA A 130 -9.86 0.62 -6.38
N GLN A 131 -10.55 -0.50 -6.21
CA GLN A 131 -11.11 -0.89 -4.92
C GLN A 131 -10.02 -1.21 -3.88
N CYS A 132 -8.84 -1.61 -4.37
CA CYS A 132 -7.73 -2.11 -3.55
C CYS A 132 -6.40 -1.42 -3.86
N HIS A 133 -6.13 -1.15 -5.14
CA HIS A 133 -4.86 -0.64 -5.66
C HIS A 133 -4.82 0.90 -5.64
N VAL A 134 -4.91 1.45 -4.41
CA VAL A 134 -5.01 2.89 -4.12
C VAL A 134 -4.32 3.24 -2.82
N GLU A 135 -4.00 4.53 -2.64
CA GLU A 135 -3.62 5.10 -1.36
C GLU A 135 -4.81 5.18 -0.40
N TYR A 136 -4.56 4.88 0.87
CA TYR A 136 -5.58 4.92 1.90
C TYR A 136 -5.01 5.15 3.30
N TYR A 137 -5.88 5.62 4.19
CA TYR A 137 -5.63 5.65 5.62
C TYR A 137 -6.82 5.09 6.42
N PHE A 138 -6.62 4.96 7.72
CA PHE A 138 -7.68 4.55 8.65
C PHE A 138 -8.22 5.77 9.41
N ASP A 139 -9.41 6.22 9.01
CA ASP A 139 -10.13 7.31 9.65
C ASP A 139 -10.81 6.82 10.93
N LYS A 140 -10.17 7.11 12.06
CA LYS A 140 -10.67 6.80 13.41
C LYS A 140 -11.63 7.86 13.95
N LYS A 141 -11.82 8.98 13.24
CA LYS A 141 -12.70 10.09 13.64
C LYS A 141 -14.07 9.99 12.96
N LYS A 142 -14.17 9.30 11.81
CA LYS A 142 -15.44 9.13 11.08
C LYS A 142 -16.51 8.41 11.89
N TYR A 143 -16.14 7.32 12.58
CA TYR A 143 -17.01 6.60 13.49
C TYR A 143 -16.23 6.17 14.71
N GLU A 144 -16.73 6.51 15.89
CA GLU A 144 -16.12 6.12 17.17
C GLU A 144 -15.96 4.60 17.24
N GLY A 145 -14.75 4.16 17.62
CA GLY A 145 -14.39 2.76 17.75
C GLY A 145 -14.06 2.04 16.44
N ALA A 146 -14.14 2.69 15.27
CA ALA A 146 -13.89 2.07 13.98
C ALA A 146 -12.64 2.64 13.28
N ALA A 147 -11.80 1.76 12.72
CA ALA A 147 -10.68 2.15 11.88
C ALA A 147 -11.12 2.20 10.40
N TYR A 148 -11.94 3.19 10.04
CA TYR A 148 -12.66 3.19 8.77
C TYR A 148 -11.73 3.41 7.56
N LEU A 149 -11.76 2.52 6.57
CA LEU A 149 -10.98 2.66 5.34
C LEU A 149 -11.42 3.90 4.56
N THR A 150 -10.50 4.84 4.35
CA THR A 150 -10.79 6.09 3.64
C THR A 150 -9.68 6.41 2.64
N PHE A 151 -10.06 6.84 1.43
CA PHE A 151 -9.11 7.30 0.41
C PHE A 151 -8.98 8.83 0.51
N PRO A 152 -7.77 9.41 0.52
CA PRO A 152 -7.54 10.84 0.71
C PRO A 152 -7.80 11.66 -0.57
N TRP A 153 -8.90 11.37 -1.28
CA TRP A 153 -9.15 11.87 -2.64
C TRP A 153 -9.99 13.15 -2.69
N LYS A 154 -10.45 13.69 -1.56
CA LYS A 154 -11.35 14.87 -1.51
C LYS A 154 -10.84 16.04 -2.36
N ASN A 155 -9.53 16.26 -2.37
CA ASN A 155 -8.89 17.38 -3.09
C ASN A 155 -8.46 17.00 -4.52
N GLY A 156 -8.51 15.73 -4.91
CA GLY A 156 -8.00 15.22 -6.18
C GLY A 156 -7.18 13.94 -6.00
N LEU A 157 -6.58 13.47 -7.11
CA LEU A 157 -5.83 12.21 -7.16
C LEU A 157 -4.31 12.42 -7.18
N THR A 158 -3.81 13.65 -7.10
CA THR A 158 -2.36 13.88 -7.09
C THR A 158 -1.77 13.64 -5.71
N LEU A 159 -0.45 13.40 -5.65
CA LEU A 159 0.26 13.31 -4.38
C LEU A 159 0.08 14.57 -3.54
N GLU A 160 0.16 15.74 -4.18
CA GLU A 160 0.02 17.03 -3.53
C GLU A 160 -1.42 17.27 -3.01
N ASP A 161 -2.44 16.79 -3.70
CA ASP A 161 -3.84 16.86 -3.22
C ASP A 161 -4.03 16.03 -1.95
N ALA A 162 -3.45 14.82 -1.92
CA ALA A 162 -3.44 13.95 -0.74
C ALA A 162 -2.59 14.54 0.40
N GLU A 163 -1.42 15.13 0.10
CA GLU A 163 -0.60 15.86 1.09
C GLU A 163 -1.42 16.99 1.72
N LYS A 164 -2.06 17.82 0.89
CA LYS A 164 -2.91 18.90 1.37
C LYS A 164 -4.07 18.38 2.21
N TYR A 165 -4.72 17.30 1.76
CA TYR A 165 -5.82 16.68 2.51
C TYR A 165 -5.38 16.27 3.90
N TYR A 166 -4.26 15.55 4.01
CA TYR A 166 -3.74 15.08 5.29
C TYR A 166 -3.28 16.23 6.20
N ASP A 167 -2.67 17.27 5.63
CA ASP A 167 -2.23 18.44 6.39
C ASP A 167 -3.43 19.27 6.90
N ASP A 168 -4.50 19.42 6.10
CA ASP A 168 -5.73 20.13 6.50
C ASP A 168 -6.43 19.47 7.71
N ILE A 169 -6.28 18.15 7.88
CA ILE A 169 -6.85 17.38 9.01
C ILE A 169 -5.82 17.04 10.10
N GLU A 170 -4.60 17.57 9.97
CA GLU A 170 -3.44 17.33 10.84
C GLU A 170 -3.13 15.84 11.07
N TYR A 171 -3.30 15.02 10.03
CA TYR A 171 -3.17 13.56 10.10
C TYR A 171 -1.71 13.10 10.06
N TYR A 172 -1.44 12.01 10.77
CA TYR A 172 -0.22 11.23 10.66
C TYR A 172 -0.52 9.76 10.99
N ASP A 173 0.17 8.84 10.31
CA ASP A 173 0.08 7.41 10.56
C ASP A 173 0.86 7.02 11.82
N TYR A 174 2.03 7.63 12.01
CA TYR A 174 2.90 7.38 13.15
C TYR A 174 3.87 8.52 13.40
N ILE A 175 4.50 8.50 14.57
CA ILE A 175 5.61 9.37 14.91
C ILE A 175 6.90 8.55 14.78
N ASN A 176 7.80 8.96 13.90
CA ASN A 176 9.08 8.26 13.74
C ASN A 176 9.93 8.43 15.03
N PRO A 177 10.38 7.37 15.70
CA PRO A 177 10.96 7.44 17.04
C PRO A 177 12.36 8.06 17.06
N LEU A 178 13.06 8.07 15.92
CA LEU A 178 14.38 8.67 15.77
C LEU A 178 14.24 10.20 15.69
N SER A 179 13.50 10.66 14.68
CA SER A 179 13.35 12.08 14.38
C SER A 179 12.25 12.81 15.15
N LYS A 180 11.28 12.08 15.71
CA LYS A 180 10.01 12.61 16.23
C LYS A 180 9.09 13.27 15.19
N ALA A 181 9.40 13.13 13.90
CA ALA A 181 8.53 13.62 12.83
C ALA A 181 7.19 12.87 12.80
N LYS A 182 6.08 13.59 12.59
CA LYS A 182 4.76 13.05 12.28
C LYS A 182 4.72 12.63 10.81
N ILE A 183 4.69 11.33 10.53
CA ILE A 183 4.88 10.77 9.19
C ILE A 183 3.55 10.30 8.57
N LEU A 184 3.44 10.49 7.25
CA LEU A 184 2.44 9.83 6.39
C LEU A 184 3.05 8.57 5.78
N LYS A 185 2.29 7.48 5.78
CA LYS A 185 2.63 6.25 5.06
C LYS A 185 1.83 6.24 3.76
N ALA A 186 2.50 5.98 2.64
CA ALA A 186 1.82 5.72 1.36
C ALA A 186 1.64 4.21 1.11
N GLN A 187 0.47 3.78 0.66
CA GLN A 187 0.14 2.40 0.35
C GLN A 187 -0.27 2.31 -1.10
N HIS A 188 0.52 1.62 -1.92
CA HIS A 188 0.21 1.25 -3.30
C HIS A 188 -0.75 2.20 -4.06
N PRO A 189 -0.37 3.47 -4.28
CA PRO A 189 -1.15 4.46 -5.05
C PRO A 189 -1.13 4.15 -6.56
N ASP A 190 -1.45 2.91 -6.92
CA ASP A 190 -1.32 2.39 -8.27
C ASP A 190 -2.27 3.12 -9.22
N TYR A 191 -3.55 3.26 -8.85
CA TYR A 191 -4.56 3.96 -9.66
C TYR A 191 -4.23 5.45 -9.79
N GLU A 192 -3.92 6.12 -8.70
CA GLU A 192 -3.59 7.55 -8.66
C GLU A 192 -2.39 7.87 -9.57
N ILE A 193 -1.30 7.12 -9.42
CA ILE A 193 -0.11 7.29 -10.26
C ILE A 193 -0.43 6.93 -11.71
N TYR A 194 -1.15 5.82 -11.96
CA TYR A 194 -1.56 5.45 -13.31
C TYR A 194 -2.38 6.57 -13.98
N LYS A 195 -3.28 7.27 -13.28
CA LYS A 195 -4.08 8.37 -13.87
C LYS A 195 -3.23 9.54 -14.38
N THR A 196 -1.98 9.69 -13.94
CA THR A 196 -1.05 10.71 -14.46
C THR A 196 -0.32 10.27 -15.74
N SER A 197 -0.40 8.98 -16.09
CA SER A 197 0.34 8.36 -17.19
C SER A 197 -0.14 8.74 -18.59
N VAL A 198 0.73 8.49 -19.58
CA VAL A 198 0.34 8.54 -20.99
C VAL A 198 -0.70 7.46 -21.33
N HIS A 199 -0.60 6.25 -20.75
CA HIS A 199 -1.55 5.16 -21.00
C HIS A 199 -2.96 5.54 -20.58
N ALA A 200 -3.13 6.05 -19.36
CA ALA A 200 -4.42 6.55 -18.88
C ALA A 200 -4.95 7.71 -19.73
N LYS A 201 -4.09 8.67 -20.10
CA LYS A 201 -4.45 9.79 -20.99
C LYS A 201 -4.91 9.33 -22.39
N ARG A 202 -4.49 8.14 -22.83
CA ARG A 202 -4.93 7.52 -24.09
C ARG A 202 -6.07 6.50 -23.92
N GLY A 203 -6.61 6.37 -22.70
CA GLY A 203 -7.76 5.51 -22.42
C GLY A 203 -7.43 4.02 -22.24
N VAL A 204 -6.16 3.64 -22.11
CA VAL A 204 -5.73 2.25 -21.87
C VAL A 204 -5.96 1.90 -20.42
N SER A 205 -6.83 0.92 -20.13
CA SER A 205 -7.21 0.49 -18.79
C SER A 205 -6.22 -0.49 -18.15
N CYS A 206 -6.30 -0.65 -16.82
CA CYS A 206 -5.57 -1.68 -16.08
C CYS A 206 -5.77 -3.08 -16.70
N ALA A 207 -7.01 -3.39 -17.06
CA ALA A 207 -7.37 -4.67 -17.65
C ALA A 207 -6.83 -4.86 -19.08
N ASP A 208 -6.52 -3.80 -19.83
CA ASP A 208 -5.94 -3.96 -21.16
C ASP A 208 -4.53 -4.58 -21.11
N CYS A 209 -3.77 -4.31 -20.03
CA CYS A 209 -2.43 -4.85 -19.85
C CYS A 209 -2.39 -6.07 -18.91
N HIS A 210 -3.13 -6.04 -17.80
CA HIS A 210 -3.04 -7.07 -16.76
C HIS A 210 -4.08 -8.19 -16.91
N MET A 211 -5.10 -7.98 -17.72
CA MET A 211 -6.16 -8.94 -18.00
C MET A 211 -6.46 -8.96 -19.51
N PRO A 212 -5.44 -9.18 -20.37
CA PRO A 212 -5.62 -9.03 -21.79
C PRO A 212 -6.61 -10.07 -22.31
N TYR A 213 -7.27 -9.76 -23.43
CA TYR A 213 -8.13 -10.74 -24.08
C TYR A 213 -7.29 -11.88 -24.67
N LYS A 214 -7.76 -13.12 -24.51
CA LYS A 214 -7.23 -14.32 -25.15
C LYS A 214 -8.30 -14.94 -26.06
N THR A 215 -7.84 -15.66 -27.08
CA THR A 215 -8.71 -16.43 -27.97
C THR A 215 -8.29 -17.88 -27.97
N GLU A 216 -9.21 -18.79 -27.70
CA GLU A 216 -9.01 -20.24 -27.75
C GLU A 216 -10.23 -20.88 -28.41
N GLY A 217 -10.03 -21.76 -29.40
CA GLY A 217 -11.13 -22.47 -30.07
C GLY A 217 -12.22 -21.57 -30.65
N GLY A 218 -11.90 -20.33 -31.05
CA GLY A 218 -12.86 -19.34 -31.56
C GLY A 218 -13.60 -18.52 -30.49
N GLN A 219 -13.39 -18.79 -29.21
CA GLN A 219 -13.97 -18.02 -28.11
C GLN A 219 -12.97 -16.98 -27.59
N LYS A 220 -13.42 -15.72 -27.50
CA LYS A 220 -12.67 -14.62 -26.88
C LYS A 220 -13.06 -14.50 -25.40
N PHE A 221 -12.09 -14.50 -24.51
CA PHE A 221 -12.30 -14.32 -23.07
C PHE A 221 -11.23 -13.43 -22.46
N THR A 222 -11.47 -12.95 -21.25
CA THR A 222 -10.53 -12.11 -20.50
C THR A 222 -9.61 -13.01 -19.67
N ASP A 223 -8.30 -12.85 -19.80
CA ASP A 223 -7.35 -13.57 -18.95
C ASP A 223 -7.47 -13.07 -17.50
N HIS A 224 -7.80 -13.97 -16.58
CA HIS A 224 -7.88 -13.67 -15.14
C HIS A 224 -6.60 -14.05 -14.38
N HIS A 225 -5.56 -14.51 -15.08
CA HIS A 225 -4.23 -14.67 -14.50
C HIS A 225 -3.51 -13.32 -14.40
N ILE A 226 -3.95 -12.51 -13.44
CA ILE A 226 -3.42 -11.16 -13.20
C ILE A 226 -1.96 -11.26 -12.74
N GLY A 227 -1.06 -10.72 -13.55
CA GLY A 227 0.38 -10.78 -13.32
C GLY A 227 1.14 -9.68 -14.06
N SER A 228 2.44 -9.90 -14.26
CA SER A 228 3.27 -8.98 -15.05
C SER A 228 2.84 -9.04 -16.53
N PRO A 229 2.48 -7.92 -17.17
CA PRO A 229 2.14 -7.91 -18.60
C PRO A 229 3.29 -8.38 -19.50
N LEU A 230 4.54 -8.32 -19.01
CA LEU A 230 5.71 -8.80 -19.73
C LEU A 230 5.74 -10.33 -19.92
N THR A 231 4.93 -11.09 -19.20
CA THR A 231 4.81 -12.55 -19.43
C THR A 231 3.90 -12.88 -20.61
N ASN A 232 3.16 -11.90 -21.13
CA ASN A 232 2.23 -12.05 -22.25
C ASN A 232 2.19 -10.76 -23.09
N ILE A 233 3.33 -10.40 -23.66
CA ILE A 233 3.54 -9.15 -24.41
C ILE A 233 2.65 -9.10 -25.66
N GLU A 234 2.41 -10.24 -26.29
CA GLU A 234 1.61 -10.34 -27.51
C GLU A 234 0.19 -9.83 -27.29
N ASN A 235 -0.46 -10.26 -26.20
CA ASN A 235 -1.83 -9.84 -25.92
C ASN A 235 -1.91 -8.54 -25.12
N SER A 236 -0.84 -8.15 -24.41
CA SER A 236 -0.84 -6.97 -23.53
C SER A 236 -0.31 -5.70 -24.21
N CYS A 237 0.67 -5.82 -25.11
CA CYS A 237 1.40 -4.70 -25.70
C CYS A 237 1.18 -4.60 -27.22
N PHE A 238 1.29 -5.71 -27.96
CA PHE A 238 1.23 -5.69 -29.44
C PHE A 238 -0.16 -5.39 -30.02
N VAL A 239 -1.18 -5.36 -29.18
CA VAL A 239 -2.48 -4.79 -29.55
C VAL A 239 -2.37 -3.32 -29.98
N CYS A 240 -1.37 -2.59 -29.47
CA CYS A 240 -1.13 -1.18 -29.76
C CYS A 240 0.28 -0.89 -30.32
N HIS A 241 1.27 -1.69 -29.94
CA HIS A 241 2.69 -1.50 -30.26
C HIS A 241 3.13 -2.36 -31.45
N ARG A 242 4.11 -1.87 -32.21
CA ARG A 242 4.68 -2.52 -33.41
C ARG A 242 6.18 -2.72 -33.32
N GLU A 243 6.79 -2.29 -32.22
CA GLU A 243 8.19 -2.45 -31.89
C GLU A 243 8.53 -3.92 -31.59
N LYS A 244 9.82 -4.27 -31.62
CA LYS A 244 10.28 -5.62 -31.28
C LYS A 244 10.08 -5.90 -29.79
N THR A 245 9.85 -7.16 -29.45
CA THR A 245 9.69 -7.62 -28.06
C THR A 245 10.85 -7.15 -27.17
N ASP A 246 12.09 -7.36 -27.61
CA ASP A 246 13.29 -7.05 -26.83
C ASP A 246 13.43 -5.56 -26.57
N ASP A 247 13.05 -4.71 -27.55
CA ASP A 247 13.08 -3.26 -27.41
C ASP A 247 12.06 -2.81 -26.35
N LEU A 248 10.82 -3.31 -26.39
CA LEU A 248 9.79 -2.99 -25.40
C LEU A 248 10.18 -3.45 -23.98
N VAL A 249 10.72 -4.67 -23.85
CA VAL A 249 11.15 -5.21 -22.55
C VAL A 249 12.32 -4.41 -21.99
N SER A 250 13.31 -4.09 -22.84
CA SER A 250 14.44 -3.25 -22.46
C SER A 250 13.96 -1.88 -21.98
N ASP A 251 13.02 -1.27 -22.69
CA ASP A 251 12.41 0.02 -22.34
C ASP A 251 11.74 0.01 -20.95
N VAL A 252 11.03 -1.07 -20.61
CA VAL A 252 10.40 -1.23 -19.28
C VAL A 252 11.48 -1.32 -18.19
N HIS A 253 12.48 -2.16 -18.39
CA HIS A 253 13.56 -2.35 -17.41
C HIS A 253 14.44 -1.11 -17.25
N GLU A 254 14.67 -0.36 -18.32
CA GLU A 254 15.43 0.89 -18.29
C GLU A 254 14.71 1.94 -17.42
N ARG A 255 13.39 2.11 -17.59
CA ARG A 255 12.57 3.00 -16.76
C ARG A 255 12.57 2.57 -15.30
N GLN A 256 12.42 1.28 -15.02
CA GLN A 256 12.52 0.71 -13.68
C GLN A 256 13.87 1.02 -13.02
N LYS A 257 14.98 0.86 -13.76
CA LYS A 257 16.33 1.14 -13.27
C LYS A 257 16.50 2.63 -12.93
N LYS A 258 16.15 3.53 -13.86
CA LYS A 258 16.28 5.00 -13.67
C LYS A 258 15.46 5.50 -12.48
N VAL A 259 14.24 5.01 -12.31
CA VAL A 259 13.39 5.35 -11.16
C VAL A 259 13.96 4.78 -9.85
N LYS A 260 14.46 3.53 -9.87
CA LYS A 260 15.07 2.92 -8.69
C LYS A 260 16.30 3.69 -8.22
N GLU A 261 17.14 4.17 -9.13
CA GLU A 261 18.34 4.96 -8.78
C GLU A 261 17.98 6.26 -8.03
N SER A 262 17.07 7.06 -8.60
CA SER A 262 16.65 8.34 -7.99
C SER A 262 15.90 8.15 -6.67
N THR A 263 14.98 7.19 -6.60
CA THR A 263 14.23 6.90 -5.36
C THR A 263 15.11 6.27 -4.27
N ALA A 264 16.14 5.49 -4.62
CA ALA A 264 17.11 4.98 -3.65
C ALA A 264 17.98 6.10 -3.05
N GLN A 265 18.39 7.07 -3.86
CA GLN A 265 19.09 8.26 -3.35
C GLN A 265 18.20 9.05 -2.39
N LEU A 266 16.94 9.30 -2.76
CA LEU A 266 15.97 9.95 -1.89
C LEU A 266 15.80 9.19 -0.57
N ALA A 267 15.55 7.88 -0.64
CA ALA A 267 15.40 7.03 0.54
C ALA A 267 16.60 7.15 1.49
N ARG A 268 17.82 7.15 0.92
CA ARG A 268 19.06 7.24 1.69
C ARG A 268 19.20 8.60 2.36
N GLN A 269 18.98 9.70 1.64
CA GLN A 269 19.08 11.05 2.20
C GLN A 269 18.05 11.30 3.30
N THR A 270 16.81 10.87 3.10
CA THR A 270 15.75 10.98 4.11
C THR A 270 16.06 10.11 5.34
N ALA A 271 16.59 8.90 5.16
CA ALA A 271 16.99 8.03 6.27
C ALA A 271 18.12 8.66 7.11
N ILE A 272 19.10 9.29 6.46
CA ILE A 272 20.16 10.02 7.14
C ILE A 272 19.58 11.21 7.93
N ALA A 273 18.64 11.96 7.34
CA ALA A 273 17.96 13.06 8.03
C ALA A 273 17.25 12.60 9.31
N HIS A 274 16.65 11.41 9.35
CA HIS A 274 16.06 10.87 10.59
C HIS A 274 17.11 10.59 11.68
N ILE A 275 18.29 10.09 11.30
CA ILE A 275 19.38 9.76 12.23
C ILE A 275 20.04 11.04 12.74
N GLU A 276 20.28 12.01 11.87
CA GLU A 276 20.75 13.35 12.23
C GLU A 276 19.76 14.07 13.15
N ALA A 277 18.45 13.96 12.90
CA ALA A 277 17.41 14.48 13.78
C ALA A 277 17.43 13.84 15.16
N LYS A 278 17.63 12.51 15.25
CA LYS A 278 17.86 11.83 16.55
C LYS A 278 19.03 12.46 17.29
N LYS A 279 20.15 12.70 16.61
CA LYS A 279 21.32 13.33 17.23
C LYS A 279 21.03 14.76 17.67
N ALA A 280 20.30 15.54 16.89
CA ALA A 280 19.90 16.90 17.23
C ALA A 280 19.12 16.93 18.56
N TRP A 281 18.17 16.01 18.74
CA TRP A 281 17.45 15.86 20.00
C TRP A 281 18.37 15.49 21.18
N GLU A 282 19.31 14.57 20.98
CA GLU A 282 20.27 14.16 22.02
C GLU A 282 21.18 15.29 22.50
N VAL A 283 21.49 16.26 21.63
CA VAL A 283 22.33 17.41 21.98
C VAL A 283 21.53 18.63 22.46
N GLY A 284 20.21 18.49 22.64
CA GLY A 284 19.38 19.53 23.27
C GLY A 284 18.64 20.45 22.30
N ALA A 285 18.44 20.04 21.03
CA ALA A 285 17.59 20.79 20.11
C ALA A 285 16.17 20.98 20.67
N THR A 286 15.62 22.17 20.45
CA THR A 286 14.26 22.54 20.89
C THR A 286 13.22 22.19 19.84
N GLU A 287 11.95 22.11 20.25
CA GLU A 287 10.84 21.88 19.31
C GLU A 287 10.75 22.95 18.23
N ALA A 288 10.96 24.22 18.59
CA ALA A 288 10.93 25.34 17.65
C ALA A 288 12.05 25.26 16.60
N GLU A 289 13.24 24.79 16.97
CA GLU A 289 14.35 24.57 16.03
C GLU A 289 14.07 23.41 15.08
N MET A 290 13.40 22.37 15.58
CA MET A 290 13.17 21.14 14.84
C MET A 290 11.91 21.19 13.97
N GLU A 291 10.89 22.00 14.30
CA GLU A 291 9.63 22.06 13.56
C GLU A 291 9.78 22.16 12.02
N PRO A 292 10.54 23.13 11.45
CA PRO A 292 10.71 23.20 10.00
C PRO A 292 11.44 21.97 9.43
N ILE A 293 12.40 21.42 10.17
CA ILE A 293 13.14 20.21 9.79
C ILE A 293 12.21 19.00 9.74
N LEU A 294 11.36 18.81 10.74
CA LEU A 294 10.42 17.70 10.79
C LEU A 294 9.39 17.78 9.66
N LYS A 295 8.93 18.99 9.31
CA LYS A 295 8.06 19.22 8.13
C LYS A 295 8.78 18.83 6.84
N ALA A 296 10.04 19.22 6.67
CA ALA A 296 10.83 18.83 5.50
C ALA A 296 11.06 17.30 5.43
N ILE A 297 11.34 16.64 6.56
CA ILE A 297 11.46 15.17 6.64
C ILE A 297 10.14 14.49 6.23
N ARG A 298 9.00 14.94 6.78
CA ARG A 298 7.67 14.44 6.44
C ARG A 298 7.41 14.53 4.93
N ARG A 299 7.68 15.69 4.34
CA ARG A 299 7.47 15.96 2.90
C ARG A 299 8.40 15.16 1.99
N ALA A 300 9.66 15.00 2.41
CA ALA A 300 10.64 14.17 1.70
C ALA A 300 10.22 12.69 1.71
N GLN A 301 9.81 12.18 2.88
CA GLN A 301 9.38 10.81 3.03
C GLN A 301 8.05 10.54 2.32
N TRP A 302 7.07 11.45 2.38
CA TRP A 302 5.80 11.28 1.68
C TRP A 302 5.99 11.09 0.18
N ARG A 303 6.80 11.94 -0.46
CA ARG A 303 7.15 11.84 -1.89
C ARG A 303 7.91 10.57 -2.22
N TRP A 304 8.85 10.18 -1.36
CA TRP A 304 9.56 8.92 -1.51
C TRP A 304 8.61 7.73 -1.47
N ASP A 305 7.78 7.65 -0.42
CA ASP A 305 6.94 6.50 -0.14
C ASP A 305 5.89 6.35 -1.26
N TYR A 306 5.23 7.45 -1.63
CA TYR A 306 4.26 7.45 -2.74
C TYR A 306 4.88 7.01 -4.07
N SER A 307 6.14 7.38 -4.33
CA SER A 307 6.88 6.98 -5.54
C SER A 307 7.18 5.49 -5.63
N VAL A 308 7.35 4.80 -4.49
CA VAL A 308 7.82 3.41 -4.44
C VAL A 308 6.78 2.42 -3.90
N ALA A 309 5.72 2.91 -3.26
CA ALA A 309 4.65 2.09 -2.71
C ALA A 309 3.83 1.42 -3.82
N SER A 310 3.72 2.07 -5.00
CA SER A 310 3.25 1.45 -6.23
C SER A 310 4.43 0.81 -6.96
N HIS A 311 4.44 -0.52 -7.04
CA HIS A 311 5.55 -1.25 -7.68
C HIS A 311 5.54 -1.10 -9.21
N GLY A 312 4.37 -0.83 -9.80
CA GLY A 312 4.21 -0.55 -11.23
C GLY A 312 4.49 0.91 -11.61
N ALA A 313 4.63 1.82 -10.64
CA ALA A 313 4.73 3.27 -10.87
C ALA A 313 5.81 3.67 -11.88
N SER A 314 6.96 3.00 -11.82
CA SER A 314 8.09 3.25 -12.72
C SER A 314 7.78 2.96 -14.20
N PHE A 315 6.78 2.12 -14.48
CA PHE A 315 6.27 1.91 -15.84
C PHE A 315 5.01 2.74 -16.10
N HIS A 316 4.08 2.76 -15.15
CA HIS A 316 2.82 3.50 -15.30
C HIS A 316 3.09 4.97 -15.56
N SER A 317 3.81 5.68 -14.68
CA SER A 317 4.07 7.11 -14.83
C SER A 317 5.52 7.49 -14.46
N PRO A 318 6.52 7.04 -15.24
CA PRO A 318 7.94 7.25 -14.93
C PRO A 318 8.31 8.73 -14.74
N VAL A 319 7.74 9.63 -15.55
CA VAL A 319 8.02 11.07 -15.49
C VAL A 319 7.50 11.66 -14.18
N GLU A 320 6.28 11.29 -13.77
CA GLU A 320 5.72 11.78 -12.51
C GLU A 320 6.53 11.26 -11.32
N VAL A 321 6.87 9.97 -11.32
CA VAL A 321 7.69 9.39 -10.25
C VAL A 321 9.07 10.06 -10.15
N GLN A 322 9.70 10.38 -11.28
CA GLN A 322 10.96 11.13 -11.26
C GLN A 322 10.79 12.57 -10.74
N ARG A 323 9.69 13.26 -11.09
CA ARG A 323 9.35 14.58 -10.53
C ARG A 323 9.22 14.52 -9.01
N LEU A 324 8.50 13.52 -8.50
CA LEU A 324 8.32 13.30 -7.07
C LEU A 324 9.64 12.99 -6.36
N ALA A 325 10.48 12.13 -6.95
CA ALA A 325 11.80 11.82 -6.41
C ALA A 325 12.71 13.06 -6.34
N ALA A 326 12.71 13.89 -7.40
CA ALA A 326 13.47 15.13 -7.44
C ALA A 326 12.99 16.15 -6.39
N ALA A 327 11.68 16.37 -6.29
CA ALA A 327 11.09 17.25 -5.28
C ALA A 327 11.39 16.74 -3.85
N GLY A 328 11.25 15.44 -3.62
CA GLY A 328 11.59 14.81 -2.34
C GLY A 328 13.06 15.00 -1.96
N LEU A 329 13.99 14.92 -2.93
CA LEU A 329 15.42 15.19 -2.69
C LEU A 329 15.66 16.64 -2.28
N GLY A 330 14.91 17.59 -2.82
CA GLY A 330 14.91 18.98 -2.38
C GLY A 330 14.59 19.11 -0.89
N PHE A 331 13.48 18.52 -0.44
CA PHE A 331 13.08 18.53 0.98
C PHE A 331 14.05 17.76 1.88
N ALA A 332 14.60 16.63 1.43
CA ALA A 332 15.61 15.90 2.19
C ALA A 332 16.86 16.76 2.41
N ARG A 333 17.30 17.51 1.39
CA ARG A 333 18.44 18.43 1.51
C ARG A 333 18.11 19.60 2.45
N GLU A 334 16.92 20.18 2.34
CA GLU A 334 16.46 21.24 3.25
C GLU A 334 16.51 20.77 4.71
N ALA A 335 15.98 19.57 5.00
CA ALA A 335 16.04 18.97 6.32
C ALA A 335 17.48 18.80 6.81
N ARG A 336 18.36 18.20 6.00
CA ARG A 336 19.77 17.96 6.39
C ARG A 336 20.57 19.25 6.58
N LEU A 337 20.31 20.28 5.78
CA LEU A 337 20.93 21.60 5.96
C LEU A 337 20.45 22.28 7.25
N GLY A 338 19.16 22.18 7.56
CA GLY A 338 18.61 22.63 8.84
C GLY A 338 19.24 21.90 10.02
N LEU A 339 19.35 20.57 9.93
CA LEU A 339 19.97 19.72 10.94
C LEU A 339 21.42 20.08 11.18
N ALA A 340 22.22 20.29 10.13
CA ALA A 340 23.61 20.70 10.27
C ALA A 340 23.74 22.02 11.05
N ARG A 341 22.86 23.01 10.80
CA ARG A 341 22.85 24.29 11.54
C ARG A 341 22.45 24.10 13.01
N VAL A 342 21.41 23.30 13.27
CA VAL A 342 20.96 23.00 14.63
C VAL A 342 22.03 22.25 15.41
N LEU A 343 22.61 21.21 14.83
CA LEU A 343 23.72 20.44 15.43
C LEU A 343 24.90 21.36 15.77
N ALA A 344 25.32 22.22 14.84
CA ALA A 344 26.40 23.17 15.08
C ALA A 344 26.08 24.18 16.19
N LYS A 345 24.84 24.70 16.22
CA LYS A 345 24.36 25.59 17.29
C LYS A 345 24.44 24.94 18.68
N HIS A 346 24.20 23.64 18.74
CA HIS A 346 24.29 22.82 19.96
C HIS A 346 25.69 22.19 20.16
N GLY A 347 26.73 22.73 19.51
CA GLY A 347 28.13 22.35 19.72
C GLY A 347 28.57 21.06 19.04
N TYR A 348 27.74 20.45 18.20
CA TYR A 348 28.06 19.24 17.45
C TYR A 348 28.48 19.57 16.01
N ASN A 349 29.80 19.66 15.78
CA ASN A 349 30.40 20.06 14.50
C ASN A 349 31.06 18.88 13.74
N GLN A 350 30.67 17.65 14.03
CA GLN A 350 31.18 16.44 13.39
C GLN A 350 30.09 15.77 12.56
N GLU A 351 30.47 14.83 11.70
CA GLU A 351 29.50 14.00 10.99
C GLU A 351 28.79 13.05 11.98
N VAL A 352 27.47 12.95 11.87
CA VAL A 352 26.68 12.03 12.71
C VAL A 352 26.98 10.58 12.30
N PRO A 353 27.43 9.71 13.22
CA PRO A 353 27.72 8.31 12.91
C PRO A 353 26.49 7.60 12.36
N LEU A 354 26.65 6.96 11.21
CA LEU A 354 25.59 6.20 10.56
C LEU A 354 25.78 4.69 10.82
N PRO A 355 24.71 3.94 11.13
CA PRO A 355 24.77 2.49 11.14
C PRO A 355 25.00 1.96 9.71
N GLU A 356 25.45 0.71 9.60
CA GLU A 356 25.48 0.03 8.31
C GLU A 356 24.05 -0.12 7.76
N PHE A 357 23.86 0.18 6.47
CA PHE A 357 22.53 0.15 5.82
C PHE A 357 22.12 -1.27 5.38
N LYS A 358 22.27 -2.24 6.28
CA LYS A 358 21.87 -3.63 6.11
C LYS A 358 20.60 -3.90 6.93
N LYS A 359 19.65 -4.67 6.39
CA LYS A 359 18.30 -4.83 6.97
C LYS A 359 18.33 -5.24 8.45
N ASP A 360 19.05 -6.32 8.79
CA ASP A 360 19.20 -6.86 10.14
C ASP A 360 19.86 -5.86 11.10
N VAL A 361 20.91 -5.17 10.64
CA VAL A 361 21.59 -4.12 11.43
C VAL A 361 20.63 -2.97 11.73
N LEU A 362 19.90 -2.50 10.73
CA LEU A 362 18.95 -1.39 10.90
C LEU A 362 17.75 -1.77 11.77
N GLN A 363 17.23 -2.99 11.67
CA GLN A 363 16.12 -3.46 12.51
C GLN A 363 16.55 -3.52 13.98
N LYS A 364 17.75 -4.02 14.26
CA LYS A 364 18.33 -3.98 15.61
C LYS A 364 18.60 -2.56 16.09
N TYR A 365 19.09 -1.68 15.20
CA TYR A 365 19.36 -0.27 15.51
C TYR A 365 18.12 0.49 15.98
N ILE A 366 16.95 0.17 15.45
CA ILE A 366 15.67 0.76 15.88
C ILE A 366 14.96 -0.04 16.98
N GLY A 367 15.63 -1.05 17.56
CA GLY A 367 15.15 -1.79 18.73
C GLY A 367 14.22 -2.97 18.45
N LEU A 368 14.16 -3.51 17.22
CA LEU A 368 13.31 -4.67 16.90
C LEU A 368 14.02 -6.00 17.20
N ASP A 369 13.28 -6.94 17.79
CA ASP A 369 13.69 -8.33 17.99
C ASP A 369 13.00 -9.23 16.95
N ILE A 370 13.47 -9.14 15.71
CA ILE A 370 12.92 -9.88 14.57
C ILE A 370 12.99 -11.41 14.77
N PRO A 371 14.06 -12.00 15.32
CA PRO A 371 14.07 -13.43 15.63
C PRO A 371 12.92 -13.85 16.56
N LYS A 372 12.67 -13.09 17.65
CA LYS A 372 11.55 -13.36 18.55
C LYS A 372 10.21 -13.21 17.85
N GLU A 373 10.00 -12.12 17.12
CA GLU A 373 8.75 -11.88 16.38
C GLU A 373 8.47 -13.01 15.38
N ARG A 374 9.50 -13.50 14.66
CA ARG A 374 9.36 -14.63 13.73
C ARG A 374 9.03 -15.94 14.44
N ALA A 375 9.62 -16.20 15.60
CA ALA A 375 9.31 -17.38 16.40
C ALA A 375 7.84 -17.37 16.85
N GLN A 376 7.38 -16.25 17.40
CA GLN A 376 5.98 -16.06 17.79
C GLN A 376 5.03 -16.18 16.59
N LYS A 377 5.43 -15.64 15.43
CA LYS A 377 4.63 -15.72 14.21
C LYS A 377 4.50 -17.15 13.70
N LYS A 378 5.59 -17.91 13.74
CA LYS A 378 5.57 -19.34 13.42
C LYS A 378 4.59 -20.09 14.33
N GLU A 379 4.65 -19.84 15.63
CA GLU A 379 3.72 -20.45 16.58
C GLU A 379 2.26 -20.07 16.31
N PHE A 380 2.00 -18.81 15.97
CA PHE A 380 0.67 -18.35 15.55
C PHE A 380 0.15 -19.11 14.32
N MET A 381 1.00 -19.29 13.30
CA MET A 381 0.66 -20.04 12.09
C MET A 381 0.42 -21.53 12.36
N GLU A 382 1.10 -22.12 13.34
CA GLU A 382 0.98 -23.54 13.70
C GLU A 382 -0.21 -23.81 14.65
N LYS A 383 -0.52 -22.89 15.56
CA LYS A 383 -1.52 -23.10 16.62
C LYS A 383 -2.86 -22.44 16.35
N ILE A 384 -2.88 -21.20 15.84
CA ILE A 384 -4.10 -20.38 15.74
C ILE A 384 -4.75 -20.51 14.36
N VAL A 385 -3.97 -20.33 13.29
CA VAL A 385 -4.50 -20.36 11.91
C VAL A 385 -5.20 -21.67 11.56
N PRO A 386 -4.73 -22.88 11.95
CA PRO A 386 -5.46 -24.12 11.66
C PRO A 386 -6.83 -24.18 12.33
N GLN A 387 -6.99 -23.58 13.51
CA GLN A 387 -8.28 -23.49 14.19
C GLN A 387 -9.23 -22.56 13.44
N TRP A 388 -8.73 -21.43 12.93
CA TRP A 388 -9.51 -20.54 12.08
C TRP A 388 -10.01 -21.25 10.83
N ILE A 389 -9.13 -21.97 10.13
CA ILE A 389 -9.49 -22.74 8.94
C ILE A 389 -10.50 -23.84 9.27
N LYS A 390 -10.35 -24.54 10.39
CA LYS A 390 -11.31 -25.57 10.82
C LYS A 390 -12.70 -24.97 11.03
N LYS A 391 -12.81 -23.88 11.79
CA LYS A 391 -14.09 -23.17 12.01
C LYS A 391 -14.71 -22.67 10.71
N ALA A 392 -13.90 -22.14 9.80
CA ALA A 392 -14.35 -21.68 8.50
C ALA A 392 -14.96 -22.82 7.67
N LYS A 393 -14.29 -23.97 7.60
CA LYS A 393 -14.79 -25.16 6.90
C LYS A 393 -16.10 -25.66 7.48
N GLU A 394 -16.24 -25.68 8.80
CA GLU A 394 -17.48 -26.06 9.50
C GLU A 394 -18.64 -25.09 9.20
N ARG A 395 -18.35 -23.79 9.04
CA ARG A 395 -19.33 -22.78 8.62
C ARG A 395 -19.72 -22.95 7.15
N GLU A 396 -18.74 -23.02 6.25
CA GLU A 396 -18.96 -23.10 4.81
C GLU A 396 -19.68 -24.39 4.40
N ALA A 397 -19.46 -25.50 5.12
CA ALA A 397 -20.20 -26.75 4.90
C ALA A 397 -21.72 -26.63 5.15
N LYS A 398 -22.17 -25.57 5.84
CA LYS A 398 -23.59 -25.28 6.09
C LYS A 398 -24.17 -24.28 5.09
N MET A 399 -23.35 -23.69 4.23
CA MET A 399 -23.81 -22.72 3.23
C MET A 399 -24.45 -23.46 2.05
N ASP A 400 -25.57 -22.94 1.57
CA ASP A 400 -26.25 -23.50 0.40
C ASP A 400 -25.46 -23.16 -0.88
N VAL A 401 -24.71 -24.14 -1.38
CA VAL A 401 -23.94 -24.02 -2.62
C VAL A 401 -24.77 -24.57 -3.77
N LYS A 402 -25.48 -23.67 -4.47
CA LYS A 402 -26.10 -24.03 -5.75
C LYS A 402 -25.00 -24.15 -6.80
N GLN A 403 -24.60 -25.37 -7.14
CA GLN A 403 -23.75 -25.60 -8.30
C GLN A 403 -24.48 -25.14 -9.57
N ILE A 404 -23.98 -24.07 -10.18
CA ILE A 404 -24.57 -23.51 -11.41
C ILE A 404 -24.19 -24.35 -12.65
N THR A 405 -23.28 -25.31 -12.52
CA THR A 405 -23.02 -26.35 -13.52
C THR A 405 -22.37 -27.59 -12.90
N MET A 406 -22.93 -28.77 -13.20
CA MET A 406 -22.26 -30.08 -13.16
C MET A 406 -22.51 -30.78 -14.50
N LYS A 407 -21.49 -30.84 -15.35
CA LYS A 407 -21.04 -32.01 -16.12
C LYS A 407 -19.82 -31.66 -16.95
#